data_AF-A0A1I6VYQ2-F1
#
_entry.id   AF-A0A1I6VYQ2-F1
#
_cell.length_a   1.000
_cell.length_b   1.000
_cell.length_c   1.000
_cell.angle_alpha   90.00
_cell.angle_beta   90.00
_cell.angle_gamma   90.00
#
_symmetry.space_group_name_H-M   'P 1'
#
loop_
_entity.id
_entity.type
_entity.pdbx_description
1 polymer ?
#
loop_
_entity_poly.entity_id
_entity_poly.type
_entity_poly.pdbx_seq_one_letter_code
_entity_poly.pdbx_strand_id
1 'polypeptide(L)'
;MMIKVSPERRKQIDYIGITEDDLQLLQSQAGIFKQITNSVVDELYDRVLTQPELVEIINKHSTVDRLKGTQIWYFQSMTEGRIDEEFIKRRLFIGNVHSRIGLTTTWYLGTYMLYLDIATKHMQAAAPEQWTAIIFALSKMFNFDSQLVLEAYEMDEKAIIQRMADERQQMLQKISSAVQELASMMVELGSSTQSVAASASFTATLQEKAHRNVEVLQAEVKEIHLMGAMIREISDQTHLLGLNAAIEAARAGDSGRGFEVVANEIRKLASHSKESLKTIQEKLSIIGRILGEVQSGSDETVKIARDQAASSQELAAFVTMIGAVTAELDALNHG
;
A
#
# COMPACT_ATOMS: atom_id res chain seq x y z
N MET A 1 10.35 2.73 -62.11
CA MET A 1 10.97 1.74 -61.22
C MET A 1 9.87 1.15 -60.37
N MET A 2 9.65 -0.15 -60.47
CA MET A 2 8.57 -0.86 -59.78
C MET A 2 8.89 -1.04 -58.29
N ILE A 3 10.15 -0.88 -57.90
CA ILE A 3 10.61 -0.95 -56.50
C ILE A 3 11.14 0.43 -56.08
N LYS A 4 10.47 1.08 -55.12
CA LYS A 4 10.85 2.41 -54.59
C LYS A 4 10.81 2.41 -53.07
N VAL A 5 11.92 2.00 -52.46
CA VAL A 5 12.04 1.77 -51.01
C VAL A 5 13.37 2.30 -50.46
N SER A 6 13.53 2.34 -49.14
CA SER A 6 14.81 2.67 -48.50
C SER A 6 15.96 1.75 -48.93
N PRO A 7 17.23 2.18 -48.79
CA PRO A 7 18.40 1.34 -49.10
C PRO A 7 18.43 0.00 -48.33
N GLU A 8 17.98 0.00 -47.08
CA GLU A 8 17.90 -1.20 -46.23
C GLU A 8 16.85 -2.17 -46.76
N ARG A 9 15.67 -1.65 -47.13
CA ARG A 9 14.61 -2.46 -47.75
C ARG A 9 15.02 -2.99 -49.11
N ARG A 10 15.77 -2.21 -49.89
CA ARG A 10 16.31 -2.69 -51.17
C ARG A 10 17.21 -3.91 -50.96
N LYS A 11 18.11 -3.89 -49.98
CA LYS A 11 18.96 -5.05 -49.64
C LYS A 11 18.13 -6.28 -49.26
N GLN A 12 17.06 -6.12 -48.48
CA GLN A 12 16.15 -7.20 -48.09
C GLN A 12 15.46 -7.83 -49.31
N ILE A 13 14.91 -6.99 -50.19
CA ILE A 13 14.26 -7.40 -51.44
C ILE A 13 15.24 -8.10 -52.38
N ASP A 14 16.47 -7.58 -52.49
CA ASP A 14 17.54 -8.17 -53.29
C ASP A 14 17.94 -9.56 -52.76
N TYR A 15 18.03 -9.71 -51.43
CA TYR A 15 18.41 -10.97 -50.79
C TYR A 15 17.41 -12.10 -51.08
N ILE A 16 16.11 -11.81 -51.07
CA ILE A 16 15.06 -12.79 -51.42
C ILE A 16 14.81 -12.91 -52.94
N GLY A 17 15.50 -12.08 -53.74
CA GLY A 17 15.50 -12.18 -55.19
C GLY A 17 14.22 -11.73 -55.87
N ILE A 18 13.48 -10.75 -55.33
CA ILE A 18 12.37 -10.11 -56.05
C ILE A 18 12.93 -9.14 -57.08
N THR A 19 12.65 -9.40 -58.35
CA THR A 19 13.08 -8.56 -59.48
C THR A 19 11.92 -7.71 -60.02
N GLU A 20 12.23 -6.73 -60.88
CA GLU A 20 11.17 -6.01 -61.61
C GLU A 20 10.42 -6.95 -62.57
N ASP A 21 11.07 -7.98 -63.10
CA ASP A 21 10.43 -9.00 -63.95
C ASP A 21 9.37 -9.80 -63.17
N ASP A 22 9.64 -10.16 -61.91
CA ASP A 22 8.65 -10.82 -61.04
C ASP A 22 7.41 -9.92 -60.86
N LEU A 23 7.62 -8.63 -60.61
CA LEU A 23 6.53 -7.66 -60.41
C LEU A 23 5.76 -7.40 -61.71
N GLN A 24 6.44 -7.33 -62.85
CA GLN A 24 5.82 -7.18 -64.17
C GLN A 24 5.01 -8.42 -64.55
N LEU A 25 5.54 -9.62 -64.27
CA LEU A 25 4.81 -10.87 -64.45
C LEU A 25 3.52 -10.85 -63.63
N LEU A 26 3.59 -10.59 -62.33
CA LEU A 26 2.40 -10.55 -61.47
C LEU A 26 1.40 -9.48 -61.93
N GLN A 27 1.86 -8.30 -62.34
CA GLN A 27 1.00 -7.24 -62.87
C GLN A 27 0.30 -7.64 -64.16
N SER A 28 1.01 -8.29 -65.09
CA SER A 28 0.44 -8.76 -66.35
C SER A 28 -0.65 -9.83 -66.14
N GLN A 29 -0.59 -10.56 -65.03
CA GLN A 29 -1.52 -11.63 -64.68
C GLN A 29 -2.65 -11.17 -63.73
N ALA A 30 -2.76 -9.86 -63.44
CA ALA A 30 -3.79 -9.32 -62.54
C ALA A 30 -5.23 -9.70 -62.96
N GLY A 31 -5.48 -9.87 -64.27
CA GLY A 31 -6.77 -10.35 -64.79
C GLY A 31 -7.11 -11.78 -64.33
N ILE A 32 -6.13 -12.69 -64.38
CA ILE A 32 -6.29 -14.07 -63.90
C ILE A 32 -6.49 -14.10 -62.38
N PHE A 33 -5.69 -13.31 -61.64
CA PHE A 33 -5.88 -13.19 -60.19
C PHE A 33 -7.29 -12.74 -59.86
N LYS A 34 -7.81 -11.70 -60.52
CA LYS A 34 -9.18 -11.22 -60.34
C LYS A 34 -10.23 -12.31 -60.62
N GLN A 35 -10.02 -13.15 -61.63
CA GLN A 35 -10.91 -14.26 -61.97
C GLN A 35 -10.94 -15.33 -60.87
N ILE A 36 -9.79 -15.68 -60.29
CA ILE A 36 -9.70 -16.77 -59.29
C ILE A 36 -9.89 -16.31 -57.84
N THR A 37 -9.77 -15.00 -57.55
CA THR A 37 -9.67 -14.49 -56.17
C THR A 37 -10.85 -14.93 -55.29
N ASN A 38 -12.08 -14.87 -55.80
CA ASN A 38 -13.27 -15.24 -55.00
C ASN A 38 -13.20 -16.70 -54.56
N SER A 39 -12.90 -17.62 -55.48
CA SER A 39 -12.76 -19.05 -55.16
C SER A 39 -11.61 -19.33 -54.20
N VAL A 40 -10.48 -18.63 -54.38
CA VAL A 40 -9.31 -18.75 -53.48
C VAL A 40 -9.68 -18.31 -52.06
N VAL A 41 -10.37 -17.18 -51.91
CA VAL A 41 -10.76 -16.64 -50.60
C VAL A 41 -11.86 -17.48 -49.96
N ASP A 42 -12.81 -18.00 -50.74
CA ASP A 42 -13.83 -18.91 -50.22
C ASP A 42 -13.21 -20.19 -49.67
N GLU A 43 -12.34 -20.87 -50.42
CA GLU A 43 -11.64 -22.08 -49.96
C GLU A 43 -10.72 -21.80 -48.77
N LEU A 44 -10.10 -20.60 -48.72
CA LEU A 44 -9.30 -20.19 -47.55
C LEU A 44 -10.16 -20.14 -46.29
N TYR A 45 -11.33 -19.49 -46.35
CA TYR A 45 -12.20 -19.38 -45.18
C TYR A 45 -12.82 -20.72 -44.81
N ASP A 46 -13.10 -21.61 -45.76
CA ASP A 46 -13.52 -22.98 -45.45
C ASP A 46 -12.49 -23.69 -44.56
N ARG A 47 -11.18 -23.48 -44.83
CA ARG A 47 -10.09 -24.02 -44.00
C ARG A 47 -9.95 -23.28 -42.67
N VAL A 48 -9.98 -21.94 -42.67
CA VAL A 48 -9.84 -21.13 -41.44
C VAL A 48 -10.97 -21.42 -40.45
N LEU A 49 -12.21 -21.60 -40.92
CA LEU A 49 -13.38 -21.87 -40.09
C LEU A 49 -13.37 -23.27 -39.47
N THR A 50 -12.45 -24.16 -39.89
CA THR A 50 -12.24 -25.45 -39.21
C THR A 50 -11.51 -25.31 -37.87
N GLN A 51 -10.89 -24.17 -37.59
CA GLN A 51 -10.10 -23.93 -36.38
C GLN A 51 -10.90 -23.09 -35.37
N PRO A 52 -11.33 -23.66 -34.23
CA PRO A 52 -12.19 -22.96 -33.28
C PRO A 52 -11.59 -21.66 -32.74
N GLU A 53 -10.28 -21.63 -32.48
CA GLU A 53 -9.56 -20.44 -32.00
C GLU A 53 -9.66 -19.26 -32.99
N LEU A 54 -9.55 -19.55 -34.29
CA LEU A 54 -9.65 -18.53 -35.34
C LEU A 54 -11.09 -18.03 -35.49
N VAL A 55 -12.08 -18.92 -35.36
CA VAL A 55 -13.51 -18.56 -35.36
C VAL A 55 -13.82 -17.61 -34.21
N GLU A 56 -13.28 -17.86 -33.02
CA GLU A 56 -13.46 -16.98 -31.86
C GLU A 56 -12.90 -15.58 -32.12
N ILE A 57 -11.67 -15.47 -32.62
CA ILE A 57 -11.05 -14.19 -32.98
C ILE A 57 -11.88 -13.45 -34.02
N ILE A 58 -12.35 -14.15 -35.06
CA ILE A 58 -13.20 -13.57 -36.11
C ILE A 58 -14.48 -13.00 -35.51
N ASN A 59 -15.23 -13.80 -34.75
CA ASN A 59 -16.52 -13.40 -34.18
C ASN A 59 -16.38 -12.23 -33.19
N LYS A 60 -15.25 -12.13 -32.51
CA LYS A 60 -14.97 -11.04 -31.56
C LYS A 60 -14.68 -9.72 -32.26
N HIS A 61 -14.04 -9.74 -33.44
CA HIS A 61 -13.49 -8.53 -34.06
C HIS A 61 -14.11 -8.18 -35.43
N SER A 62 -14.85 -9.08 -36.07
CA SER A 62 -15.36 -8.93 -37.43
C SER A 62 -16.50 -9.91 -37.77
N THR A 63 -16.85 -9.98 -39.05
CA THR A 63 -17.68 -11.04 -39.65
C THR A 63 -16.93 -11.68 -40.82
N VAL A 64 -17.25 -12.93 -41.14
CA VAL A 64 -16.64 -13.66 -42.26
C VAL A 64 -16.83 -12.89 -43.57
N ASP A 65 -18.03 -12.41 -43.88
CA ASP A 65 -18.31 -11.68 -45.13
C ASP A 65 -17.44 -10.43 -45.27
N ARG A 66 -17.29 -9.66 -44.18
CA ARG A 66 -16.44 -8.47 -44.18
C ARG A 66 -14.98 -8.85 -44.41
N LEU A 67 -14.50 -9.92 -43.75
CA LEU A 67 -13.13 -10.35 -43.89
C LEU A 67 -12.82 -10.95 -45.27
N LYS A 68 -13.75 -11.71 -45.87
CA LYS A 68 -13.64 -12.17 -47.26
C LYS A 68 -13.41 -11.00 -48.21
N GLY A 69 -14.19 -9.92 -48.05
CA GLY A 69 -13.97 -8.68 -48.81
C GLY A 69 -12.55 -8.12 -48.66
N THR A 70 -12.04 -8.05 -47.43
CA THR A 70 -10.66 -7.58 -47.19
C THR A 70 -9.59 -8.52 -47.74
N GLN A 71 -9.83 -9.84 -47.70
CA GLN A 71 -8.90 -10.84 -48.21
C GLN A 71 -8.88 -10.90 -49.74
N ILE A 72 -10.00 -10.59 -50.40
CA ILE A 72 -10.05 -10.40 -51.86
C ILE A 72 -9.14 -9.24 -52.26
N TRP A 73 -9.28 -8.09 -51.59
CA TRP A 73 -8.41 -6.95 -51.82
C TRP A 73 -6.95 -7.29 -51.53
N TYR A 74 -6.67 -7.97 -50.41
CA TYR A 74 -5.32 -8.36 -50.02
C TYR A 74 -4.65 -9.24 -51.09
N PHE A 75 -5.33 -10.29 -51.56
CA PHE A 75 -4.77 -11.20 -52.56
C PHE A 75 -4.51 -10.48 -53.89
N GLN A 76 -5.42 -9.61 -54.33
CA GLN A 76 -5.25 -8.81 -55.56
C GLN A 76 -4.15 -7.74 -55.44
N SER A 77 -3.93 -7.20 -54.23
CA SER A 77 -2.88 -6.21 -54.01
C SER A 77 -1.47 -6.78 -54.23
N MET A 78 -1.30 -8.11 -54.21
CA MET A 78 -0.03 -8.77 -54.57
C MET A 78 0.33 -8.64 -56.05
N THR A 79 -0.63 -8.29 -56.90
CA THR A 79 -0.43 -8.11 -58.36
C THR A 79 -0.39 -6.65 -58.80
N GLU A 80 -0.25 -5.68 -57.88
CA GLU A 80 -0.17 -4.26 -58.26
C GLU A 80 1.10 -3.90 -59.06
N GLY A 81 2.12 -4.77 -59.03
CA GLY A 81 3.37 -4.57 -59.76
C GLY A 81 4.25 -3.48 -59.16
N ARG A 82 4.10 -3.17 -57.88
CA ARG A 82 4.95 -2.20 -57.20
C ARG A 82 5.21 -2.56 -55.75
N ILE A 83 6.42 -2.28 -55.28
CA ILE A 83 6.79 -2.29 -53.87
C ILE A 83 7.32 -0.90 -53.54
N ASP A 84 6.53 -0.13 -52.82
CA ASP A 84 6.90 1.21 -52.34
C ASP A 84 6.65 1.36 -50.84
N GLU A 85 7.00 2.52 -50.29
CA GLU A 85 6.78 2.85 -48.89
C GLU A 85 5.31 2.76 -48.47
N GLU A 86 4.36 2.99 -49.39
CA GLU A 86 2.94 2.87 -49.09
C GLU A 86 2.51 1.41 -48.98
N PHE A 87 2.97 0.55 -49.89
CA PHE A 87 2.81 -0.90 -49.79
C PHE A 87 3.33 -1.40 -48.43
N ILE A 88 4.57 -1.05 -48.08
CA ILE A 88 5.21 -1.50 -46.83
C ILE A 88 4.41 -1.03 -45.61
N LYS A 89 4.04 0.26 -45.55
CA LYS A 89 3.24 0.81 -44.45
C LYS A 89 1.91 0.08 -44.27
N ARG A 90 1.23 -0.27 -45.37
CA ARG A 90 -0.02 -1.04 -45.31
C ARG A 90 0.22 -2.45 -44.75
N ARG A 91 1.29 -3.14 -45.14
CA ARG A 91 1.62 -4.48 -44.62
C ARG A 91 1.96 -4.47 -43.14
N LEU A 92 2.79 -3.51 -42.72
CA LEU A 92 3.10 -3.30 -41.30
C LEU A 92 1.83 -2.98 -40.50
N PHE A 93 0.93 -2.14 -41.02
CA PHE A 93 -0.35 -1.84 -40.37
C PHE A 93 -1.21 -3.11 -40.20
N ILE A 94 -1.32 -3.94 -41.23
CA ILE A 94 -2.07 -5.21 -41.17
C ILE A 94 -1.44 -6.14 -40.11
N GLY A 95 -0.11 -6.28 -40.09
CA GLY A 95 0.60 -7.06 -39.07
C GLY A 95 0.27 -6.58 -37.64
N ASN A 96 0.34 -5.27 -37.41
CA ASN A 96 -0.02 -4.66 -36.12
C ASN A 96 -1.48 -4.92 -35.72
N VAL A 97 -2.43 -4.87 -36.66
CA VAL A 97 -3.84 -5.19 -36.38
C VAL A 97 -3.98 -6.63 -35.90
N HIS A 98 -3.29 -7.59 -36.54
CA HIS A 98 -3.34 -8.99 -36.17
C HIS A 98 -2.66 -9.29 -34.83
N SER A 99 -1.51 -8.65 -34.55
CA SER A 99 -0.87 -8.70 -33.22
C SER A 99 -1.84 -8.27 -32.14
N ARG A 100 -2.49 -7.11 -32.33
CA ARG A 100 -3.41 -6.52 -31.36
C ARG A 100 -4.67 -7.34 -31.07
N ILE A 101 -5.18 -8.09 -32.04
CA ILE A 101 -6.34 -8.99 -31.84
C ILE A 101 -5.94 -10.36 -31.31
N GLY A 102 -4.64 -10.61 -31.07
CA GLY A 102 -4.15 -11.86 -30.51
C GLY A 102 -4.05 -13.00 -31.53
N LEU A 103 -4.00 -12.71 -32.84
CA LEU A 103 -3.69 -13.75 -33.82
C LEU A 103 -2.22 -14.11 -33.69
N THR A 104 -1.90 -15.36 -33.39
CA THR A 104 -0.50 -15.79 -33.24
C THR A 104 0.21 -15.85 -34.58
N THR A 105 1.54 -15.68 -34.56
CA THR A 105 2.39 -15.83 -35.75
C THR A 105 2.27 -17.23 -36.35
N THR A 106 1.98 -18.26 -35.56
CA THR A 106 1.71 -19.63 -36.04
C THR A 106 0.57 -19.67 -37.05
N TRP A 107 -0.58 -19.11 -36.71
CA TRP A 107 -1.76 -19.11 -37.57
C TRP A 107 -1.60 -18.14 -38.75
N TYR A 108 -1.01 -16.97 -38.50
CA TYR A 108 -0.74 -16.00 -39.56
C TYR A 108 0.21 -16.60 -40.60
N LEU A 109 1.38 -17.12 -40.19
CA LEU A 109 2.36 -17.68 -41.12
C LEU A 109 1.82 -18.90 -41.87
N GLY A 110 1.05 -19.75 -41.19
CA GLY A 110 0.35 -20.88 -41.82
C GLY A 110 -0.62 -20.45 -42.93
N THR A 111 -1.24 -19.28 -42.80
CA THR A 111 -2.17 -18.75 -43.80
C THR A 111 -1.49 -18.44 -45.14
N TYR A 112 -0.22 -18.04 -45.16
CA TYR A 112 0.53 -17.89 -46.42
C TYR A 112 0.67 -19.22 -47.17
N MET A 113 0.90 -20.32 -46.45
CA MET A 113 0.97 -21.66 -47.06
C MET A 113 -0.40 -22.09 -47.58
N LEU A 114 -1.49 -21.79 -46.87
CA LEU A 114 -2.85 -22.05 -47.36
C LEU A 114 -3.13 -21.27 -48.65
N TYR A 115 -2.76 -19.99 -48.70
CA TYR A 115 -2.90 -19.19 -49.91
C TYR A 115 -2.12 -19.78 -51.09
N LEU A 116 -0.86 -20.20 -50.89
CA LEU A 116 -0.05 -20.77 -51.97
C LEU A 116 -0.62 -22.10 -52.47
N ASP A 117 -1.05 -22.99 -51.58
CA ASP A 117 -1.65 -24.27 -51.94
C ASP A 117 -2.91 -24.08 -52.80
N ILE A 118 -3.85 -23.27 -52.31
CA ILE A 118 -5.11 -22.99 -52.99
C ILE A 118 -4.86 -22.23 -54.31
N ALA A 119 -4.02 -21.20 -54.29
CA ALA A 119 -3.71 -20.43 -55.49
C ALA A 119 -3.03 -21.29 -56.55
N THR A 120 -2.15 -22.22 -56.18
CA THR A 120 -1.47 -23.13 -57.11
C THR A 120 -2.49 -23.96 -57.90
N LYS A 121 -3.44 -24.59 -57.20
CA LYS A 121 -4.50 -25.38 -57.83
C LYS A 121 -5.33 -24.56 -58.83
N HIS A 122 -5.72 -23.33 -58.45
CA HIS A 122 -6.48 -22.46 -59.34
C HIS A 122 -5.65 -21.91 -60.51
N MET A 123 -4.37 -21.63 -60.29
CA MET A 123 -3.47 -21.10 -61.32
C MET A 123 -3.10 -22.16 -62.35
N GLN A 124 -2.98 -23.44 -61.96
CA GLN A 124 -2.78 -24.56 -62.89
C GLN A 124 -3.92 -24.67 -63.91
N ALA A 125 -5.16 -24.38 -63.50
CA ALA A 125 -6.32 -24.39 -64.39
C ALA A 125 -6.40 -23.13 -65.26
N ALA A 126 -6.08 -21.97 -64.70
CA ALA A 126 -6.27 -20.68 -65.39
C ALA A 126 -5.08 -20.28 -66.28
N ALA A 127 -3.86 -20.72 -65.97
CA ALA A 127 -2.63 -20.42 -66.71
C ALA A 127 -1.69 -21.64 -66.81
N PRO A 128 -2.08 -22.73 -67.51
CA PRO A 128 -1.34 -24.01 -67.49
C PRO A 128 0.12 -23.91 -67.93
N GLU A 129 0.46 -22.96 -68.80
CA GLU A 129 1.82 -22.80 -69.34
C GLU A 129 2.73 -21.92 -68.46
N GLN A 130 2.16 -21.11 -67.57
CA GLN A 130 2.90 -20.07 -66.82
C GLN A 130 2.72 -20.15 -65.30
N TRP A 131 1.87 -21.05 -64.79
CA TRP A 131 1.53 -21.12 -63.37
C TRP A 131 2.75 -21.26 -62.46
N THR A 132 3.81 -21.97 -62.88
CA THR A 132 5.03 -22.15 -62.10
C THR A 132 5.74 -20.82 -61.84
N ALA A 133 5.95 -20.02 -62.88
CA ALA A 133 6.58 -18.71 -62.78
C ALA A 133 5.71 -17.74 -61.95
N ILE A 134 4.39 -17.77 -62.14
CA ILE A 134 3.44 -16.93 -61.40
C ILE A 134 3.46 -17.28 -59.91
N ILE A 135 3.36 -18.56 -59.56
CA ILE A 135 3.37 -19.01 -58.16
C ILE A 135 4.72 -18.75 -57.50
N PHE A 136 5.83 -18.89 -58.24
CA PHE A 136 7.15 -18.55 -57.71
C PHE A 136 7.28 -17.06 -57.39
N ALA A 137 6.86 -16.17 -58.30
CA ALA A 137 6.83 -14.73 -58.04
C ALA A 137 5.91 -14.36 -56.87
N LEU A 138 4.71 -14.96 -56.80
CA LEU A 138 3.77 -14.79 -55.69
C LEU A 138 4.37 -15.27 -54.36
N SER A 139 5.11 -16.39 -54.37
CA SER A 139 5.77 -16.93 -53.18
C SER A 139 6.82 -15.96 -52.64
N LYS A 140 7.59 -15.29 -53.51
CA LYS A 140 8.53 -14.25 -53.08
C LYS A 140 7.80 -13.06 -52.45
N MET A 141 6.68 -12.61 -53.05
CA MET A 141 5.85 -11.54 -52.51
C MET A 141 5.27 -11.88 -51.13
N PHE A 142 4.75 -13.09 -50.95
CA PHE A 142 4.28 -13.56 -49.64
C PHE A 142 5.42 -13.71 -48.63
N ASN A 143 6.60 -14.16 -49.06
CA ASN A 143 7.75 -14.22 -48.17
C ASN A 143 8.14 -12.81 -47.70
N PHE A 144 8.19 -11.81 -48.60
CA PHE A 144 8.44 -10.43 -48.22
C PHE A 144 7.38 -9.88 -47.27
N ASP A 145 6.10 -10.10 -47.56
CA ASP A 145 4.98 -9.72 -46.69
C ASP A 145 5.09 -10.35 -45.30
N SER A 146 5.44 -11.64 -45.23
CA SER A 146 5.63 -12.35 -43.95
C SER A 146 6.76 -11.75 -43.11
N GLN A 147 7.85 -11.28 -43.73
CA GLN A 147 8.93 -10.60 -43.02
C GLN A 147 8.46 -9.25 -42.45
N LEU A 148 7.65 -8.49 -43.19
CA LEU A 148 7.07 -7.24 -42.70
C LEU A 148 6.09 -7.48 -41.54
N VAL A 149 5.29 -8.55 -41.62
CA VAL A 149 4.38 -8.92 -40.53
C VAL A 149 5.16 -9.32 -39.29
N LEU A 150 6.19 -10.16 -39.41
CA LEU A 150 7.04 -10.53 -38.28
C LEU A 150 7.71 -9.30 -37.64
N GLU A 151 8.19 -8.36 -38.45
CA GLU A 151 8.73 -7.10 -37.95
C GLU A 151 7.70 -6.31 -37.14
N ALA A 152 6.44 -6.24 -37.60
CA ALA A 152 5.37 -5.57 -36.86
C ALA A 152 5.11 -6.23 -35.49
N TYR A 153 5.13 -7.57 -35.41
CA TYR A 153 4.98 -8.31 -34.15
C TYR A 153 6.17 -8.05 -33.21
N GLU A 154 7.40 -8.09 -33.72
CA GLU A 154 8.61 -7.80 -32.92
C GLU A 154 8.62 -6.37 -32.36
N MET A 155 8.15 -5.39 -33.14
CA MET A 155 8.06 -4.00 -32.69
C MET A 155 7.05 -3.85 -31.54
N ASP A 156 5.91 -4.52 -31.61
CA ASP A 156 4.88 -4.50 -30.57
C ASP A 156 5.38 -5.17 -29.28
N GLU A 157 6.00 -6.34 -29.39
CA GLU A 157 6.62 -7.03 -28.26
C GLU A 157 7.71 -6.20 -27.58
N LYS A 158 8.62 -5.58 -28.36
CA LYS A 158 9.65 -4.67 -27.81
C LYS A 158 9.02 -3.47 -27.10
N ALA A 159 7.94 -2.91 -27.64
CA ALA A 159 7.24 -1.80 -27.00
C ALA A 159 6.53 -2.20 -25.70
N ILE A 160 6.05 -3.45 -25.59
CA ILE A 160 5.49 -4.00 -24.35
C ILE A 160 6.61 -4.20 -23.32
N ILE A 161 7.73 -4.83 -23.72
CA ILE A 161 8.88 -5.07 -22.84
C ILE A 161 9.44 -3.75 -22.29
N GLN A 162 9.58 -2.72 -23.14
CA GLN A 162 10.07 -1.42 -22.71
C GLN A 162 9.12 -0.75 -21.71
N ARG A 163 7.81 -0.79 -21.96
CA ARG A 163 6.81 -0.27 -21.01
C ARG A 163 6.87 -1.00 -19.67
N MET A 164 6.98 -2.32 -19.68
CA MET A 164 7.13 -3.12 -18.45
C MET A 164 8.42 -2.78 -17.70
N ALA A 165 9.52 -2.53 -18.42
CA ALA A 165 10.79 -2.10 -17.83
C ALA A 165 10.67 -0.71 -17.17
N ASP A 166 10.04 0.24 -17.86
CA ASP A 166 9.82 1.60 -17.35
C ASP A 166 8.89 1.59 -16.12
N GLU A 167 7.81 0.82 -16.14
CA GLU A 167 6.90 0.64 -15.00
C GLU A 167 7.61 0.00 -13.80
N ARG A 168 8.44 -1.03 -14.04
CA ARG A 168 9.28 -1.64 -13.01
C ARG A 168 10.23 -0.63 -12.38
N GLN A 169 10.89 0.20 -13.18
CA GLN A 169 11.81 1.22 -12.69
C GLN A 169 11.10 2.26 -11.82
N GLN A 170 9.92 2.72 -12.25
CA GLN A 170 9.09 3.65 -11.45
C GLN A 170 8.61 3.01 -10.14
N MET A 171 8.26 1.73 -10.15
CA MET A 171 7.87 1.00 -8.95
C MET A 171 9.04 0.89 -7.96
N LEU A 172 10.24 0.57 -8.43
CA LEU A 172 11.45 0.51 -7.59
C LEU A 172 11.78 1.87 -6.96
N GLN A 173 11.66 2.97 -7.72
CA GLN A 173 11.85 4.32 -7.19
C GLN A 173 10.85 4.64 -6.07
N LYS A 174 9.56 4.31 -6.26
CA LYS A 174 8.53 4.51 -5.23
C LYS A 174 8.81 3.68 -3.97
N ILE A 175 9.24 2.43 -4.13
CA ILE A 175 9.62 1.55 -3.01
C ILE A 175 10.81 2.16 -2.26
N SER A 176 11.85 2.59 -2.97
CA SER A 176 13.03 3.22 -2.35
C SER A 176 12.66 4.47 -1.55
N SER A 177 11.84 5.37 -2.11
CA SER A 177 11.37 6.55 -1.36
C SER A 177 10.56 6.17 -0.11
N ALA A 178 9.68 5.17 -0.21
CA ALA A 178 8.90 4.70 0.94
C ALA A 178 9.79 4.07 2.03
N VAL A 179 10.84 3.33 1.65
CA VAL A 179 11.82 2.75 2.59
C VAL A 179 12.59 3.86 3.32
N GLN A 180 13.01 4.91 2.60
CA GLN A 180 13.71 6.04 3.21
C GLN A 180 12.83 6.82 4.20
N GLU A 181 11.56 7.05 3.86
CA GLU A 181 10.57 7.66 4.76
C GLU A 181 10.34 6.78 5.99
N LEU A 182 10.18 5.47 5.79
CA LEU A 182 10.03 4.51 6.89
C LEU A 182 11.24 4.57 7.83
N ALA A 183 12.45 4.52 7.30
CA ALA A 183 13.68 4.59 8.09
C ALA A 183 13.76 5.87 8.94
N SER A 184 13.37 7.03 8.38
CA SER A 184 13.30 8.29 9.13
C SER A 184 12.27 8.22 10.26
N MET A 185 11.08 7.69 9.99
CA MET A 185 10.04 7.51 11.01
C MET A 185 10.49 6.56 12.13
N MET A 186 11.25 5.50 11.80
CA MET A 186 11.77 4.57 12.80
C MET A 186 12.75 5.24 13.77
N VAL A 187 13.62 6.11 13.26
CA VAL A 187 14.55 6.88 14.10
C VAL A 187 13.80 7.81 15.06
N GLU A 188 12.78 8.52 14.56
CA GLU A 188 11.95 9.39 15.39
C GLU A 188 11.17 8.59 16.45
N LEU A 189 10.53 7.49 16.04
CA LEU A 189 9.80 6.60 16.94
C LEU A 189 10.71 6.02 18.03
N GLY A 190 11.94 5.64 17.70
CA GLY A 190 12.94 5.18 18.67
C GLY A 190 13.24 6.24 19.73
N SER A 191 13.46 7.50 19.32
CA SER A 191 13.69 8.63 20.22
C SER A 191 12.49 8.91 21.12
N SER A 192 11.28 8.96 20.55
CA SER A 192 10.03 9.14 21.30
C SER A 192 9.81 8.03 22.32
N THR A 193 10.06 6.78 21.93
CA THR A 193 9.93 5.61 22.80
C THR A 193 10.90 5.68 23.99
N GLN A 194 12.15 6.09 23.76
CA GLN A 194 13.13 6.29 24.83
C GLN A 194 12.71 7.40 25.80
N SER A 195 12.15 8.50 25.28
CA SER A 195 11.64 9.61 26.10
C SER A 195 10.46 9.17 26.97
N VAL A 196 9.52 8.40 26.40
CA VAL A 196 8.38 7.84 27.13
C VAL A 196 8.84 6.90 28.24
N ALA A 197 9.79 6.01 27.98
CA ALA A 197 10.36 5.11 28.99
C ALA A 197 11.01 5.90 30.15
N ALA A 198 11.76 6.95 29.83
CA ALA A 198 12.38 7.81 30.84
C ALA A 198 11.35 8.56 31.68
N SER A 199 10.31 9.12 31.06
CA SER A 199 9.21 9.81 31.74
C SER A 199 8.42 8.87 32.66
N ALA A 200 8.16 7.64 32.21
CA ALA A 200 7.50 6.62 33.00
C ALA A 200 8.33 6.24 34.24
N SER A 201 9.63 5.97 34.07
CA SER A 201 10.55 5.70 35.19
C SER A 201 10.62 6.87 36.19
N PHE A 202 10.64 8.10 35.69
CA PHE A 202 10.63 9.29 36.54
C PHE A 202 9.32 9.43 37.33
N THR A 203 8.18 9.17 36.68
CA THR A 203 6.85 9.21 37.30
C THR A 203 6.72 8.17 38.40
N ALA A 204 7.18 6.94 38.18
CA ALA A 204 7.21 5.90 39.20
C ALA A 204 8.02 6.33 40.43
N THR A 205 9.20 6.94 40.22
CA THR A 205 10.06 7.44 41.30
C THR A 205 9.39 8.56 42.10
N LEU A 206 8.71 9.50 41.43
CA LEU A 206 7.97 10.57 42.09
C LEU A 206 6.80 10.03 42.92
N GLN A 207 6.08 9.03 42.42
CA GLN A 207 4.99 8.41 43.15
C GLN A 207 5.47 7.61 44.36
N GLU A 208 6.57 6.88 44.27
CA GLU A 208 7.19 6.22 45.43
C GLU A 208 7.58 7.24 46.53
N LYS A 209 8.04 8.43 46.13
CA LYS A 209 8.30 9.53 47.09
C LYS A 209 7.00 10.09 47.68
N ALA A 210 5.95 10.25 46.87
CA ALA A 210 4.64 10.69 47.35
C ALA A 210 4.04 9.70 48.36
N HIS A 211 4.14 8.41 48.08
CA HIS A 211 3.73 7.33 48.98
C HIS A 211 4.41 7.45 50.35
N ARG A 212 5.75 7.60 50.39
CA ARG A 212 6.48 7.82 51.66
C ARG A 212 6.01 9.05 52.42
N ASN A 213 5.72 10.15 51.72
CA ASN A 213 5.20 11.37 52.35
C ASN A 213 3.79 11.15 52.94
N VAL A 214 2.95 10.37 52.28
CA VAL A 214 1.62 9.99 52.78
C VAL A 214 1.75 9.13 54.04
N GLU A 215 2.66 8.15 54.06
CA GLU A 215 2.93 7.33 55.25
C GLU A 215 3.37 8.18 56.45
N VAL A 216 4.28 9.14 56.24
CA VAL A 216 4.71 10.08 57.28
C VAL A 216 3.53 10.93 57.76
N LEU A 217 2.72 11.49 56.85
CA LEU A 217 1.55 12.28 57.22
C LEU A 217 0.48 11.47 57.97
N GLN A 218 0.29 10.20 57.62
CA GLN A 218 -0.61 9.31 58.35
C GLN A 218 -0.12 9.07 59.80
N ALA A 219 1.19 8.93 59.99
CA ALA A 219 1.79 8.82 61.32
C ALA A 219 1.57 10.10 62.15
N GLU A 220 1.83 11.28 61.57
CA GLU A 220 1.60 12.58 62.23
C GLU A 220 0.12 12.78 62.60
N VAL A 221 -0.81 12.44 61.71
CA VAL A 221 -2.27 12.51 62.00
C VAL A 221 -2.63 11.62 63.19
N LYS A 222 -2.02 10.43 63.29
CA LYS A 222 -2.24 9.50 64.41
C LYS A 222 -1.68 10.07 65.73
N GLU A 223 -0.50 10.70 65.70
CA GLU A 223 0.06 11.36 66.88
C GLU A 223 -0.81 12.52 67.37
N ILE A 224 -1.28 13.39 66.46
CA ILE A 224 -2.20 14.48 66.83
C ILE A 224 -3.51 13.92 67.42
N HIS A 225 -3.99 12.78 66.90
CA HIS A 225 -5.17 12.12 67.46
C HIS A 225 -4.95 11.69 68.92
N LEU A 226 -3.78 11.12 69.24
CA LEU A 226 -3.40 10.74 70.61
C LEU A 226 -3.28 11.98 71.53
N MET A 227 -2.64 13.05 71.05
CA MET A 227 -2.56 14.31 71.79
C MET A 227 -3.94 14.90 72.05
N GLY A 228 -4.84 14.87 71.06
CA GLY A 228 -6.21 15.35 71.20
C GLY A 228 -7.01 14.56 72.23
N ALA A 229 -6.79 13.24 72.35
CA ALA A 229 -7.39 12.41 73.39
C ALA A 229 -6.89 12.81 74.78
N MET A 230 -5.58 13.04 74.93
CA MET A 230 -4.99 13.51 76.19
C MET A 230 -5.51 14.88 76.61
N ILE A 231 -5.60 15.85 75.68
CA ILE A 231 -6.12 17.19 76.01
C ILE A 231 -7.62 17.14 76.35
N ARG A 232 -8.38 16.20 75.77
CA ARG A 232 -9.78 15.98 76.16
C ARG A 232 -9.88 15.52 77.60
N GLU A 233 -9.05 14.56 78.01
CA GLU A 233 -8.99 14.08 79.39
C GLU A 233 -8.62 15.22 80.34
N ILE A 234 -7.61 16.04 80.00
CA ILE A 234 -7.24 17.22 80.79
C ILE A 234 -8.39 18.22 80.87
N SER A 235 -9.12 18.44 79.77
CA SER A 235 -10.29 19.35 79.75
C SER A 235 -11.41 18.83 80.64
N ASP A 236 -11.69 17.53 80.62
CA ASP A 236 -12.70 16.89 81.48
C ASP A 236 -12.30 16.99 82.96
N GLN A 237 -11.03 16.74 83.30
CA GLN A 237 -10.50 16.93 84.66
C GLN A 237 -10.55 18.40 85.10
N THR A 238 -10.20 19.33 84.22
CA THR A 238 -10.24 20.78 84.49
C THR A 238 -11.67 21.27 84.71
N HIS A 239 -12.62 20.74 83.94
CA HIS A 239 -14.04 21.04 84.12
C HIS A 239 -14.55 20.55 85.49
N LEU A 240 -14.14 19.35 85.92
CA LEU A 240 -14.46 18.81 87.25
C LEU A 240 -13.79 19.62 88.37
N LEU A 241 -12.54 20.05 88.20
CA LEU A 241 -11.86 20.93 89.16
C LEU A 241 -12.57 22.28 89.30
N GLY A 242 -12.97 22.89 88.18
CA GLY A 242 -13.76 24.12 88.18
C GLY A 242 -15.14 23.93 88.84
N LEU A 243 -15.77 22.77 88.66
CA LEU A 243 -17.02 22.43 89.36
C LEU A 243 -16.83 22.32 90.87
N ASN A 244 -15.79 21.63 91.32
CA ASN A 244 -15.46 21.50 92.74
C ASN A 244 -15.14 22.87 93.37
N ALA A 245 -14.41 23.72 92.64
CA ALA A 245 -14.10 25.08 93.08
C ALA A 245 -15.36 25.96 93.18
N ALA A 246 -16.31 25.83 92.25
CA ALA A 246 -17.58 26.55 92.30
C ALA A 246 -18.45 26.11 93.50
N ILE A 247 -18.45 24.82 93.83
CA ILE A 247 -19.14 24.29 95.02
C ILE A 247 -18.53 24.89 96.30
N GLU A 248 -17.21 24.92 96.42
CA GLU A 248 -16.55 25.45 97.61
C GLU A 248 -16.69 26.98 97.72
N ALA A 249 -16.70 27.69 96.59
CA ALA A 249 -17.00 29.12 96.54
C ALA A 249 -18.43 29.43 97.03
N ALA A 250 -19.42 28.64 96.62
CA ALA A 250 -20.79 28.77 97.12
C ALA A 250 -20.89 28.47 98.62
N ARG A 251 -20.07 27.54 99.12
CA ARG A 251 -20.01 27.13 100.54
C ARG A 251 -19.41 28.21 101.44
N ALA A 252 -18.47 29.01 100.91
CA ALA A 252 -17.85 30.14 101.61
C ALA A 252 -18.73 31.41 101.68
N GLY A 253 -19.92 31.40 101.06
CA GLY A 253 -20.87 32.51 101.12
C GLY A 253 -20.31 33.81 100.52
N ASP A 254 -20.48 34.94 101.21
CA ASP A 254 -20.06 36.26 100.71
C ASP A 254 -18.54 36.37 100.46
N SER A 255 -17.72 35.61 101.21
CA SER A 255 -16.27 35.57 101.02
C SER A 255 -15.83 34.78 99.77
N GLY A 256 -16.71 33.94 99.21
CA GLY A 256 -16.43 33.08 98.05
C GLY A 256 -16.78 33.70 96.69
N ARG A 257 -17.48 34.83 96.64
CA ARG A 257 -17.99 35.43 95.39
C ARG A 257 -16.92 35.67 94.32
N GLY A 258 -15.72 36.09 94.71
CA GLY A 258 -14.59 36.28 93.77
C GLY A 258 -14.08 34.95 93.19
N PHE A 259 -14.06 33.89 94.02
CA PHE A 259 -13.67 32.54 93.60
C PHE A 259 -14.71 31.89 92.68
N GLU A 260 -16.00 32.17 92.88
CA GLU A 260 -17.09 31.65 92.03
C GLU A 260 -16.95 32.11 90.58
N VAL A 261 -16.57 33.38 90.37
CA VAL A 261 -16.31 33.93 89.02
C VAL A 261 -15.16 33.18 88.34
N VAL A 262 -14.06 32.97 89.06
CA VAL A 262 -12.90 32.23 88.53
C VAL A 262 -13.26 30.78 88.22
N ALA A 263 -14.00 30.11 89.09
CA ALA A 263 -14.42 28.72 88.90
C ALA A 263 -15.33 28.56 87.66
N ASN A 264 -16.25 29.50 87.44
CA ASN A 264 -17.08 29.53 86.23
C ASN A 264 -16.26 29.80 84.97
N GLU A 265 -15.27 30.69 85.02
CA GLU A 265 -14.37 30.94 83.89
C GLU A 265 -13.55 29.70 83.54
N ILE A 266 -13.00 28.98 84.53
CA ILE A 266 -12.27 27.71 84.33
C ILE A 266 -13.18 26.66 83.67
N ARG A 267 -14.43 26.50 84.13
CA ARG A 267 -15.38 25.55 83.53
C ARG A 267 -15.69 25.90 82.08
N LYS A 268 -15.88 27.19 81.79
CA LYS A 268 -16.16 27.69 80.44
C LYS A 268 -14.97 27.44 79.53
N LEU A 269 -13.75 27.72 80.00
CA LEU A 269 -12.51 27.48 79.28
C LEU A 269 -12.33 25.99 78.95
N ALA A 270 -12.55 25.10 79.93
CA ALA A 270 -12.51 23.66 79.74
C ALA A 270 -13.56 23.15 78.73
N SER A 271 -14.78 23.71 78.76
CA SER A 271 -15.83 23.38 77.79
C SER A 271 -15.45 23.85 76.38
N HIS A 272 -14.91 25.06 76.23
CA HIS A 272 -14.41 25.59 74.97
C HIS A 272 -13.25 24.76 74.40
N SER A 273 -12.33 24.28 75.26
CA SER A 273 -11.26 23.36 74.85
C SER A 273 -11.83 22.04 74.31
N LYS A 274 -12.85 21.48 74.97
CA LYS A 274 -13.50 20.24 74.51
C LYS A 274 -14.19 20.39 73.16
N GLU A 275 -14.89 21.52 72.94
CA GLU A 275 -15.51 21.83 71.65
C GLU A 275 -14.46 22.03 70.55
N SER A 276 -13.37 22.75 70.84
CA SER A 276 -12.26 22.94 69.89
C SER A 276 -11.62 21.61 69.50
N LEU A 277 -11.43 20.69 70.45
CA LEU A 277 -10.91 19.35 70.20
C LEU A 277 -11.83 18.50 69.32
N LYS A 278 -13.15 18.65 69.46
CA LYS A 278 -14.11 17.98 68.58
C LYS A 278 -13.90 18.42 67.13
N THR A 279 -13.79 19.72 66.90
CA THR A 279 -13.50 20.29 65.57
C THR A 279 -12.16 19.78 65.01
N ILE A 280 -11.11 19.71 65.83
CA ILE A 280 -9.80 19.15 65.42
C ILE A 280 -9.95 17.69 64.99
N GLN A 281 -10.66 16.86 65.76
CA GLN A 281 -10.87 15.45 65.41
C GLN A 281 -11.64 15.27 64.10
N GLU A 282 -12.67 16.09 63.87
CA GLU A 282 -13.41 16.09 62.60
C GLU A 282 -12.49 16.44 61.42
N LYS A 283 -11.60 17.44 61.57
CA LYS A 283 -10.61 17.80 60.54
C LYS A 283 -9.58 16.70 60.30
N LEU A 284 -9.07 16.05 61.34
CA LEU A 284 -8.13 14.93 61.22
C LEU A 284 -8.75 13.73 60.49
N SER A 285 -10.03 13.43 60.74
CA SER A 285 -10.74 12.37 60.03
C SER A 285 -10.85 12.67 58.53
N ILE A 286 -11.08 13.93 58.16
CA ILE A 286 -11.12 14.36 56.76
C ILE A 286 -9.74 14.20 56.12
N ILE A 287 -8.67 14.64 56.81
CA ILE A 287 -7.29 14.50 56.33
C ILE A 287 -6.94 13.02 56.11
N GLY A 288 -7.29 12.14 57.06
CA GLY A 288 -7.04 10.70 56.94
C GLY A 288 -7.72 10.08 55.72
N ARG A 289 -8.96 10.47 55.41
CA ARG A 289 -9.64 10.02 54.19
C ARG A 289 -8.93 10.50 52.92
N ILE A 290 -8.54 11.77 52.86
CA ILE A 290 -7.82 12.34 51.71
C ILE A 290 -6.48 11.62 51.50
N LEU A 291 -5.74 11.34 52.58
CA LEU A 291 -4.48 10.59 52.51
C LEU A 291 -4.71 9.17 51.95
N GLY A 292 -5.80 8.50 52.30
CA GLY A 292 -6.17 7.20 51.73
C GLY A 292 -6.50 7.27 50.23
N GLU A 293 -7.19 8.32 49.79
CA GLU A 293 -7.48 8.55 48.36
C GLU A 293 -6.20 8.83 47.57
N VAL A 294 -5.29 9.67 48.11
CA VAL A 294 -3.98 9.96 47.49
C VAL A 294 -3.13 8.69 47.42
N GLN A 295 -3.14 7.86 48.45
CA GLN A 295 -2.42 6.59 48.47
C GLN A 295 -2.85 5.66 47.34
N SER A 296 -4.16 5.43 47.22
CA SER A 296 -4.71 4.57 46.16
C SER A 296 -4.39 5.09 44.77
N GLY A 297 -4.49 6.41 44.56
CA GLY A 297 -4.12 7.03 43.27
C GLY A 297 -2.63 6.94 42.97
N SER A 298 -1.78 7.00 43.99
CA SER A 298 -0.34 6.80 43.87
C SER A 298 0.01 5.40 43.40
N ASP A 299 -0.57 4.37 44.04
CA ASP A 299 -0.36 2.96 43.70
C ASP A 299 -0.80 2.64 42.26
N GLU A 300 -1.96 3.17 41.84
CA GLU A 300 -2.44 3.03 40.46
C GLU A 300 -1.48 3.71 39.46
N THR A 301 -0.99 4.91 39.77
CA THR A 301 -0.06 5.65 38.92
C THR A 301 1.28 4.91 38.77
N VAL A 302 1.80 4.29 39.85
CA VAL A 302 3.01 3.46 39.78
C VAL A 302 2.82 2.28 38.84
N LYS A 303 1.66 1.61 38.90
CA LYS A 303 1.34 0.49 38.01
C LYS A 303 1.33 0.94 36.54
N ILE A 304 0.61 2.03 36.23
CA ILE A 304 0.55 2.60 34.88
C ILE A 304 1.95 2.95 34.37
N ALA A 305 2.78 3.58 35.20
CA ALA A 305 4.14 3.95 34.84
C ALA A 305 5.01 2.72 34.53
N ARG A 306 4.89 1.62 35.29
CA ARG A 306 5.62 0.38 35.02
C ARG A 306 5.17 -0.28 33.71
N ASP A 307 3.85 -0.34 33.49
CA ASP A 307 3.28 -0.92 32.26
C ASP A 307 3.69 -0.09 31.03
N GLN A 308 3.74 1.24 31.16
CA GLN A 308 4.22 2.15 30.12
C GLN A 308 5.71 1.93 29.80
N ALA A 309 6.56 1.78 30.83
CA ALA A 309 7.98 1.51 30.62
C ALA A 309 8.23 0.16 29.92
N ALA A 310 7.49 -0.89 30.29
CA ALA A 310 7.57 -2.19 29.63
C ALA A 310 7.13 -2.11 28.16
N SER A 311 6.00 -1.44 27.88
CA SER A 311 5.50 -1.23 26.52
C SER A 311 6.51 -0.44 25.67
N SER A 312 7.20 0.55 26.24
CA SER A 312 8.26 1.27 25.54
C SER A 312 9.46 0.38 25.20
N GLN A 313 9.83 -0.58 26.06
CA GLN A 313 10.91 -1.53 25.74
C GLN A 313 10.53 -2.44 24.57
N GLU A 314 9.28 -2.91 24.52
CA GLU A 314 8.78 -3.69 23.39
C GLU A 314 8.78 -2.89 22.09
N LEU A 315 8.31 -1.64 22.13
CA LEU A 315 8.35 -0.73 20.98
C LEU A 315 9.78 -0.50 20.49
N ALA A 316 10.76 -0.36 21.38
CA ALA A 316 12.16 -0.19 21.01
C ALA A 316 12.74 -1.42 20.28
N ALA A 317 12.30 -2.63 20.65
CA ALA A 317 12.67 -3.86 19.94
C ALA A 317 12.05 -3.89 18.54
N PHE A 318 10.78 -3.50 18.39
CA PHE A 318 10.15 -3.34 17.06
C PHE A 318 10.87 -2.31 16.20
N VAL A 319 11.30 -1.19 16.80
CA VAL A 319 12.05 -0.16 16.08
C VAL A 319 13.33 -0.73 15.47
N THR A 320 14.05 -1.53 16.25
CA THR A 320 15.29 -2.18 15.81
C THR A 320 15.03 -3.21 14.71
N MET A 321 13.97 -4.01 14.83
CA MET A 321 13.58 -5.00 13.84
C MET A 321 13.24 -4.34 12.49
N ILE A 322 12.40 -3.32 12.49
CA ILE A 322 12.02 -2.63 11.24
C ILE A 322 13.24 -1.90 10.66
N GLY A 323 14.11 -1.33 11.49
CA GLY A 323 15.38 -0.75 11.05
C GLY A 323 16.26 -1.75 10.28
N ALA A 324 16.34 -3.01 10.74
CA ALA A 324 17.06 -4.06 10.04
C ALA A 324 16.41 -4.40 8.68
N VAL A 325 15.08 -4.52 8.63
CA VAL A 325 14.34 -4.77 7.38
C VAL A 325 14.53 -3.62 6.38
N THR A 326 14.54 -2.37 6.83
CA THR A 326 14.80 -1.23 5.93
C THR A 326 16.21 -1.27 5.35
N ALA A 327 17.21 -1.69 6.13
CA ALA A 327 18.59 -1.81 5.66
C ALA A 327 18.75 -2.95 4.64
N GLU A 328 18.07 -4.09 4.85
CA GLU A 328 18.05 -5.20 3.88
C GLU A 328 17.40 -4.79 2.56
N LEU A 329 16.28 -4.06 2.62
CA LEU A 329 15.59 -3.56 1.42
C LEU A 329 16.42 -2.54 0.65
N ASP A 330 17.17 -1.68 1.35
CA ASP A 330 18.06 -0.72 0.72
C ASP A 330 19.25 -1.41 0.02
N ALA A 331 19.82 -2.45 0.65
CA ALA A 331 20.85 -3.27 0.04
C ALA A 331 20.38 -3.99 -1.24
N LEU A 332 19.13 -4.45 -1.28
CA LEU A 332 18.52 -5.06 -2.47
C LEU A 332 18.29 -4.06 -3.62
N ASN A 333 18.13 -2.77 -3.33
CA ASN A 333 18.00 -1.74 -4.36
C ASN A 333 19.34 -1.31 -4.96
N HIS A 334 20.45 -1.59 -4.26
CA HIS A 334 21.80 -1.17 -4.65
C HIS A 334 22.72 -2.31 -5.10
N GLY A 335 22.29 -3.57 -4.98
CA GLY A 335 22.99 -4.77 -5.48
C GLY A 335 22.44 -5.28 -6.80
#